data_AF-A0A0K0VKW6-F1
#
_entry.id   AF-A0A0K0VKW6-F1
#
_cell.length_a   1.000
_cell.length_b   1.000
_cell.length_c   1.000
_cell.angle_alpha   90.00
_cell.angle_beta   90.00
_cell.angle_gamma   90.00
#
_symmetry.space_group_name_H-M   'P 1'
#
loop_
_entity.id
_entity.type
_entity.pdbx_description
1 polymer ?
#
loop_
_entity_poly.entity_id
_entity_poly.type
_entity_poly.pdbx_seq_one_letter_code
_entity_poly.pdbx_strand_id
1 'polypeptide(L)' 'MKILDLIYRCDRTREVCLDIEKRYQVKFLEIGTDQDHVHFLIQSVPTYSVTKIVTMVKSITARQIFN' A
#
# COMPACT_ATOMS: atom_id res chain seq x y z
N MET A 1 9.35 17.10 -7.76
CA MET A 1 9.61 17.12 -6.30
C MET A 1 8.70 16.08 -5.69
N LYS A 2 9.21 14.89 -5.34
CA LYS A 2 8.35 13.81 -4.86
C LYS A 2 7.81 14.22 -3.49
N ILE A 3 6.50 14.24 -3.34
CA ILE A 3 5.77 14.28 -2.05
C ILE A 3 6.24 13.18 -1.07
N LEU A 4 7.04 12.21 -1.56
CA LEU A 4 7.60 11.07 -0.83
C LEU A 4 8.50 11.40 0.38
N ASP A 5 9.02 12.62 0.54
CA ASP A 5 10.01 12.92 1.60
C ASP A 5 9.45 13.56 2.88
N LEU A 6 8.17 13.97 2.95
CA LEU A 6 7.65 14.65 4.15
C LEU A 6 6.86 13.76 5.13
N ILE A 7 6.79 12.45 4.89
CA ILE A 7 6.08 11.48 5.76
C ILE A 7 7.03 10.34 6.16
N TYR A 8 8.19 10.69 6.75
CA TYR A 8 9.06 9.77 7.48
C TYR A 8 8.47 9.45 8.87
N ARG A 9 7.20 9.01 8.92
CA ARG A 9 6.55 8.56 10.16
C ARG A 9 6.50 7.02 10.13
N CYS A 10 7.04 6.39 11.18
CA CYS A 10 7.16 4.93 11.34
C CYS A 10 5.79 4.24 11.46
N ASP A 11 5.11 4.02 10.34
CA ASP A 11 3.89 3.21 10.32
C ASP A 11 4.20 1.84 9.71
N ARG A 12 4.00 0.75 10.47
CA ARG A 12 4.22 -0.64 10.00
C ARG A 12 3.52 -0.94 8.67
N THR A 13 2.36 -0.35 8.44
CA THR A 13 1.61 -0.44 7.16
C THR A 13 2.44 0.06 5.97
N ARG A 14 3.22 1.12 6.14
CA ARG A 14 4.05 1.71 5.08
C ARG A 14 5.17 0.76 4.67
N GLU A 15 5.84 0.13 5.62
CA GLU A 15 6.91 -0.84 5.34
C GLU A 15 6.37 -2.02 4.52
N VAL A 16 5.19 -2.52 4.90
CA VAL A 16 4.50 -3.58 4.16
C VAL A 16 4.12 -3.12 2.75
N CYS A 17 3.59 -1.91 2.58
CA CYS A 17 3.29 -1.34 1.27
C CYS A 17 4.54 -1.25 0.38
N LEU A 18 5.67 -0.77 0.91
CA LEU A 18 6.93 -0.70 0.17
C LEU A 18 7.43 -2.08 -0.26
N ASP A 19 7.26 -3.09 0.59
CA ASP A 19 7.60 -4.46 0.25
C ASP A 19 6.66 -5.08 -0.81
N ILE A 20 5.39 -4.67 -0.82
CA ILE A 20 4.46 -5.01 -1.90
C ILE A 20 4.93 -4.37 -3.22
N GLU A 21 5.33 -3.09 -3.23
CA GLU A 21 5.83 -2.44 -4.45
C GLU A 21 7.09 -3.09 -5.02
N LYS A 22 7.98 -3.59 -4.17
CA LYS A 22 9.20 -4.29 -4.62
C LYS A 22 8.91 -5.63 -5.27
N ARG A 23 7.84 -6.32 -4.83
CA ARG A 23 7.51 -7.69 -5.25
C ARG A 23 6.47 -7.75 -6.36
N TYR A 24 5.59 -6.75 -6.43
CA TYR A 24 4.47 -6.71 -7.35
C TYR A 24 4.52 -5.44 -8.20
N GLN A 25 3.98 -5.49 -9.42
CA GLN A 25 3.94 -4.35 -10.36
C GLN A 25 2.84 -3.35 -9.97
N VAL A 26 2.92 -2.85 -8.75
CA VAL A 26 1.97 -1.96 -8.10
C VAL A 26 2.76 -0.81 -7.47
N LYS A 27 2.26 0.42 -7.58
CA LYS A 27 2.82 1.62 -6.95
C LYS A 27 1.74 2.31 -6.12
N PHE A 28 2.07 2.66 -4.89
CA PHE A 28 1.28 3.52 -4.03
C PHE A 28 1.73 4.96 -4.27
N LEU A 29 0.84 5.76 -4.87
CA LEU A 29 1.10 7.18 -5.11
C LEU A 29 0.85 7.98 -3.84
N GLU A 30 -0.22 7.67 -3.13
CA GLU A 30 -0.62 8.30 -1.87
C GLU A 30 -1.25 7.27 -0.93
N ILE A 31 -1.03 7.45 0.37
CA ILE A 31 -1.61 6.63 1.44
C ILE A 31 -2.14 7.60 2.48
N GLY A 32 -3.45 7.58 2.72
CA GLY A 32 -4.12 8.36 3.75
C GLY A 32 -4.71 7.44 4.81
N THR A 33 -4.47 7.73 6.09
CA THR A 33 -5.05 6.97 7.20
C THR A 33 -6.03 7.84 7.96
N ASP A 34 -7.22 7.30 8.20
CA ASP A 34 -8.23 7.87 9.10
C ASP A 34 -8.39 6.95 10.33
N GLN A 35 -9.27 7.26 11.28
CA GLN A 35 -9.39 6.49 12.53
C GLN A 35 -9.80 5.04 12.29
N ASP A 36 -10.73 4.81 11.36
CA ASP A 36 -11.33 3.48 11.12
C ASP A 36 -11.06 2.91 9.73
N HIS A 37 -10.37 3.65 8.86
CA HIS A 37 -10.16 3.25 7.48
C HIS A 37 -8.87 3.83 6.86
N VAL A 38 -8.41 3.20 5.78
CA VAL A 38 -7.21 3.59 5.04
C VAL A 38 -7.57 3.80 3.58
N HIS A 39 -7.15 4.93 3.02
CA HIS A 39 -7.24 5.30 1.62
C HIS A 39 -5.93 5.02 0.91
N PHE A 40 -6.00 4.35 -0.24
CA PHE A 40 -4.85 4.09 -1.09
C PHE A 40 -5.10 4.64 -2.48
N LEU A 41 -4.20 5.51 -2.95
CA LEU A 41 -4.13 5.85 -4.37
C LEU A 41 -3.06 4.96 -5.01
N ILE A 42 -3.52 4.01 -5.83
CA ILE A 42 -2.67 2.96 -6.39
C ILE A 42 -2.64 3.04 -7.92
N GLN A 43 -1.44 2.95 -8.48
CA GLN A 43 -1.21 2.73 -9.90
C GLN A 43 -0.68 1.31 -10.12
N SER A 44 -1.19 0.61 -11.12
CA SER A 44 -0.75 -0.75 -11.46
C SER A 44 -0.72 -0.96 -12.97
N VAL A 45 -0.19 -2.10 -13.39
CA VAL A 45 -0.29 -2.56 -14.77
C VAL A 45 -1.73 -2.99 -15.10
N PRO A 46 -2.20 -2.78 -16.35
CA PRO A 46 -3.58 -3.08 -16.73
C PRO A 46 -3.91 -4.59 -16.70
N THR A 47 -2.91 -5.46 -16.59
CA THR A 47 -3.09 -6.92 -16.48
C THR A 47 -3.59 -7.36 -15.10
N TYR A 48 -3.52 -6.49 -14.09
CA TYR A 48 -4.07 -6.79 -12.77
C TYR A 48 -5.49 -6.24 -12.66
N SER A 49 -6.44 -7.11 -12.31
CA SER A 49 -7.78 -6.66 -11.96
C SER A 49 -7.77 -5.92 -10.62
N VAL A 50 -8.69 -4.98 -10.45
CA VAL A 50 -8.87 -4.23 -9.21
C VAL A 50 -9.03 -5.19 -8.02
N THR A 51 -9.85 -6.24 -8.17
CA THR A 51 -10.04 -7.26 -7.14
C THR A 51 -8.73 -7.95 -6.74
N LYS A 52 -7.88 -8.29 -7.72
CA LYS A 52 -6.58 -8.91 -7.45
C LYS A 52 -5.68 -7.99 -6.62
N ILE A 53 -5.65 -6.69 -6.96
CA ILE A 53 -4.87 -5.68 -6.24
C ILE A 53 -5.39 -5.54 -4.81
N VAL A 54 -6.70 -5.34 -4.64
CA VAL A 54 -7.31 -5.14 -3.31
C VAL A 54 -7.10 -6.37 -2.41
N THR A 55 -7.32 -7.59 -2.94
CA THR A 55 -7.12 -8.82 -2.17
C THR A 55 -5.66 -9.00 -1.77
N MET A 56 -4.72 -8.74 -2.69
CA MET A 56 -3.29 -8.82 -2.41
C MET A 56 -2.88 -7.85 -1.32
N VAL A 57 -3.28 -6.57 -1.44
CA VAL A 57 -2.95 -5.54 -0.46
C VAL A 57 -3.55 -5.86 0.90
N LYS A 58 -4.85 -6.15 0.99
CA LYS A 58 -5.52 -6.48 2.27
C LYS A 58 -4.98 -7.75 2.93
N SER A 59 -4.73 -8.82 2.15
CA SER A 59 -4.26 -10.09 2.74
C SER A 59 -2.84 -9.98 3.30
N ILE A 60 -1.92 -9.34 2.56
CA ILE A 60 -0.53 -9.16 2.99
C ILE A 60 -0.46 -8.22 4.18
N THR A 61 -1.18 -7.08 4.14
CA THR A 61 -1.21 -6.13 5.25
C THR A 61 -1.82 -6.73 6.50
N ALA A 62 -2.94 -7.46 6.40
CA ALA A 62 -3.53 -8.15 7.54
C ALA A 62 -2.55 -9.16 8.16
N ARG A 63 -1.88 -9.96 7.33
CA ARG A 63 -0.91 -10.96 7.81
C ARG A 63 0.33 -10.34 8.47
N GLN A 64 0.75 -9.15 8.08
CA GLN A 64 1.95 -8.51 8.64
C GLN A 64 1.63 -7.66 9.88
N ILE A 65 0.41 -7.14 9.99
CA ILE A 65 0.00 -6.26 11.11
C ILE A 65 -0.58 -7.06 12.29
N PHE A 66 -1.35 -8.12 12.01
CA PHE A 66 -2.01 -8.95 13.04
C PHE A 66 -1.19 -10.17 13.49
N ASN A 67 0.06 -10.30 13.05
CA ASN A 67 0.96 -11.39 13.39
C ASN A 67 2.10 -10.89 14.28
#